data_AF-A0A7W8YHC6-F1
#
_entry.id   AF-A0A7W8YHC6-F1
#
_cell.length_a   1.000
_cell.length_b   1.000
_cell.length_c   1.000
_cell.angle_alpha   90.00
_cell.angle_beta   90.00
_cell.angle_gamma   90.00
#
_symmetry.space_group_name_H-M   'P 1'
#
loop_
_entity.id
_entity.type
_entity.pdbx_description
1 polymer ?
#
loop_
_entity_poly.entity_id
_entity_poly.type
_entity_poly.pdbx_seq_one_letter_code
_entity_poly.pdbx_strand_id
1 'polypeptide(L)'
;MAKSISKLGLVLALSACAHQGVAALDVVGAPQVAATHSVVEADAKLLAASNERAAAEKEFLDREQVCYARFFVSDCLDQAKEKRRLILVRLRAVEAEANHFKRAESVRLRDVELARTQEDARIDAEKRNAATPKAVKVVAPEPAPPKPAGMSLEQRQAEHDAKVKKQAAQEAADAPLRAAREADFARKQAEAIERQKRVAQRLAERQAEAAKAAAAAAASSSAPPATPIPFDPSGQ
;
A
#
# COMPACT_ATOMS: atom_id res chain seq x y z
N MET A 1 66.39 -23.88 -17.56
CA MET A 1 65.14 -24.12 -18.31
C MET A 1 63.97 -23.82 -17.40
N ALA A 2 63.16 -22.83 -17.76
CA ALA A 2 62.03 -22.35 -16.98
C ALA A 2 60.73 -23.10 -17.34
N LYS A 3 59.89 -23.41 -16.35
CA LYS A 3 58.42 -23.56 -16.48
C LYS A 3 57.80 -23.68 -15.08
N SER A 4 57.21 -22.61 -14.55
CA SER A 4 55.80 -22.24 -14.71
C SER A 4 54.86 -22.97 -13.73
N ILE A 5 54.92 -22.59 -12.45
CA ILE A 5 53.89 -22.91 -11.44
C ILE A 5 53.27 -21.57 -11.02
N SER A 6 52.33 -21.08 -11.82
CA SER A 6 51.50 -19.94 -11.43
C SER A 6 50.26 -19.97 -12.31
N LYS A 7 49.21 -20.68 -11.85
CA LYS A 7 47.84 -20.65 -12.43
C LYS A 7 46.81 -21.52 -11.69
N LEU A 8 46.91 -21.70 -10.37
CA LEU A 8 45.85 -22.40 -9.60
C LEU A 8 45.44 -21.73 -8.29
N GLY A 9 45.81 -20.45 -8.08
CA GLY A 9 45.48 -19.70 -6.86
C GLY A 9 44.38 -18.64 -7.01
N LEU A 10 43.82 -18.43 -8.21
CA LEU A 10 42.99 -17.26 -8.54
C LEU A 10 41.53 -17.59 -8.90
N VAL A 11 40.96 -18.69 -8.38
CA VAL A 11 39.54 -19.04 -8.62
C VAL A 11 38.73 -19.19 -7.32
N LEU A 12 39.37 -19.27 -6.16
CA LEU A 12 38.68 -19.40 -4.86
C LEU A 12 38.42 -18.06 -4.12
N ALA A 13 38.84 -16.92 -4.69
CA ALA A 13 38.69 -15.61 -4.04
C ALA A 13 37.46 -14.79 -4.52
N LEU A 14 36.70 -15.27 -5.51
CA LEU A 14 35.52 -14.53 -6.03
C LEU A 14 34.16 -15.06 -5.53
N SER A 15 34.13 -16.13 -4.72
CA SER A 15 32.88 -16.73 -4.20
C SER A 15 32.64 -16.42 -2.71
N ALA A 16 33.03 -15.22 -2.25
CA ALA A 16 32.81 -14.79 -0.86
C ALA A 16 32.01 -13.49 -0.72
N CYS A 17 31.62 -12.83 -1.83
CA CYS A 17 30.85 -11.58 -1.78
C CYS A 17 29.34 -11.73 -2.03
N ALA A 18 28.82 -12.95 -2.20
CA ALA A 18 27.40 -13.17 -2.53
C ALA A 18 26.51 -13.53 -1.31
N HIS A 19 27.03 -13.57 -0.09
CA HIS A 19 26.28 -13.97 1.12
C HIS A 19 26.23 -12.89 2.23
N GLN A 20 26.52 -11.63 1.90
CA GLN A 20 26.24 -10.50 2.81
C GLN A 20 24.92 -9.82 2.42
N GLY A 21 23.85 -10.60 2.41
CA GLY A 21 22.49 -10.08 2.37
C GLY A 21 21.88 -10.30 3.75
N VAL A 22 21.41 -9.21 4.37
CA VAL A 22 20.60 -9.18 5.59
C VAL A 22 21.37 -9.30 6.93
N ALA A 23 22.41 -8.49 7.10
CA ALA A 23 22.68 -7.92 8.43
C ALA A 23 22.41 -6.42 8.33
N ALA A 24 21.49 -5.92 9.15
CA ALA A 24 21.13 -4.52 9.24
C ALA A 24 22.40 -3.67 9.31
N LEU A 25 22.59 -2.79 8.32
CA LEU A 25 23.64 -1.79 8.37
C LEU A 25 23.29 -0.82 9.50
N ASP A 26 23.82 -1.08 10.68
CA ASP A 26 23.98 -0.10 11.75
C ASP A 26 24.99 0.94 11.30
N VAL A 27 24.54 1.84 10.43
CA VAL A 27 25.26 3.06 10.11
C VAL A 27 25.31 3.88 11.39
N VAL A 28 26.51 4.00 11.98
CA VAL A 28 26.75 4.81 13.18
C VAL A 28 26.21 6.22 12.93
N GLY A 29 25.14 6.59 13.65
CA GLY A 29 24.46 7.89 13.54
C GLY A 29 23.14 7.91 12.76
N ALA A 30 22.70 6.79 12.16
CA ALA A 30 21.35 6.70 11.62
C ALA A 30 20.32 6.52 12.76
N PRO A 31 19.17 7.22 12.71
CA PRO A 31 18.12 7.02 13.70
C PRO A 31 17.61 5.57 13.62
N GLN A 32 17.69 4.88 14.76
CA GLN A 32 17.20 3.51 14.91
C GLN A 32 15.67 3.50 14.82
N VAL A 33 15.14 2.80 13.83
CA VAL A 33 13.70 2.64 13.62
C VAL A 33 13.33 1.19 13.89
N ALA A 34 12.30 0.98 14.70
CA ALA A 34 11.77 -0.37 14.96
C ALA A 34 11.32 -1.03 13.66
N ALA A 35 11.69 -2.29 13.45
CA ALA A 35 11.33 -3.04 12.26
C ALA A 35 9.81 -3.19 12.11
N THR A 36 9.33 -3.15 10.87
CA THR A 36 7.95 -3.42 10.45
C THR A 36 7.78 -4.90 10.18
N HIS A 37 6.66 -5.45 10.65
CA HIS A 37 6.35 -6.86 10.47
C HIS A 37 5.07 -7.10 9.65
N SER A 38 4.28 -6.06 9.38
CA SER A 38 3.06 -6.18 8.58
C SER A 38 2.80 -4.96 7.71
N VAL A 39 2.03 -5.15 6.63
CA VAL A 39 1.64 -4.05 5.72
C VAL A 39 0.77 -3.03 6.45
N VAL A 40 -0.12 -3.50 7.33
CA VAL A 40 -0.99 -2.63 8.15
C VAL A 40 -0.16 -1.74 9.08
N GLU A 41 0.87 -2.31 9.71
CA GLU A 41 1.81 -1.55 10.55
C GLU A 41 2.61 -0.54 9.71
N ALA A 42 3.08 -0.94 8.52
CA ALA A 42 3.77 -0.04 7.61
C ALA A 42 2.89 1.15 7.20
N ASP A 43 1.61 0.91 6.89
CA ASP A 43 0.65 1.97 6.56
C ASP A 43 0.37 2.88 7.76
N ALA A 44 0.26 2.31 8.96
CA ALA A 44 0.11 3.09 10.20
C ALA A 44 1.33 3.98 10.47
N LYS A 45 2.56 3.46 10.26
CA LYS A 45 3.80 4.24 10.39
C LYS A 45 3.86 5.38 9.38
N LEU A 46 3.46 5.15 8.12
CA LEU A 46 3.41 6.19 7.09
C LEU A 46 2.39 7.28 7.42
N LEU A 47 1.21 6.89 7.91
CA LEU A 47 0.19 7.85 8.34
C LEU A 47 0.69 8.68 9.53
N ALA A 48 1.25 8.03 10.55
CA ALA A 48 1.84 8.71 11.71
C ALA A 48 2.95 9.69 11.28
N ALA A 49 3.85 9.28 10.39
CA ALA A 49 4.91 10.12 9.87
C ALA A 49 4.37 11.33 9.08
N SER A 50 3.28 11.16 8.31
CA SER A 50 2.64 12.30 7.62
C SER A 50 2.02 13.31 8.59
N ASN A 51 1.39 12.83 9.67
CA ASN A 51 0.80 13.68 10.69
C ASN A 51 1.89 14.43 11.48
N GLU A 52 2.97 13.74 11.84
CA GLU A 52 4.10 14.34 12.55
C GLU A 52 4.85 15.35 11.67
N ARG A 53 4.97 15.10 10.36
CA ARG A 53 5.49 16.09 9.41
C ARG A 53 4.65 17.36 9.41
N ALA A 54 3.33 17.23 9.27
CA ALA A 54 2.42 18.38 9.27
C ALA A 54 2.50 19.14 10.61
N ALA A 55 2.60 18.43 11.74
CA ALA A 55 2.78 19.03 13.04
C ALA A 55 4.12 19.78 13.16
N ALA A 56 5.22 19.22 12.67
CA ALA A 56 6.54 19.86 12.68
C ALA A 56 6.59 21.11 11.79
N GLU A 57 5.88 21.09 10.65
CA GLU A 57 5.76 22.27 9.79
C GLU A 57 4.91 23.35 10.43
N LYS A 58 3.78 22.98 11.03
CA LYS A 58 2.96 23.91 11.81
C LYS A 58 3.77 24.54 12.94
N GLU A 59 4.50 23.74 13.71
CA GLU A 59 5.33 24.26 14.81
C GLU A 59 6.39 25.24 14.29
N PHE A 60 7.02 24.93 13.15
CA PHE A 60 7.98 25.84 12.51
C PHE A 60 7.32 27.16 12.12
N LEU A 61 6.15 27.15 11.48
CA LEU A 61 5.42 28.36 11.09
C LEU A 61 4.99 29.18 12.30
N ASP A 62 4.48 28.52 13.33
CA ASP A 62 4.08 29.17 14.59
C ASP A 62 5.32 29.80 15.28
N ARG A 63 6.48 29.15 15.22
CA ARG A 63 7.75 29.71 15.74
C ARG A 63 8.35 30.80 14.88
N GLU A 64 8.22 30.72 13.57
CA GLU A 64 8.69 31.74 12.65
C GLU A 64 8.04 33.10 12.96
N GLN A 65 6.72 33.13 13.18
CA GLN A 65 6.00 34.34 13.58
C GLN A 65 6.53 34.94 14.89
N VAL A 66 6.81 34.09 15.88
CA VAL A 66 7.38 34.52 17.17
C VAL A 66 8.82 35.03 16.99
N CYS A 67 9.62 34.38 16.15
CA CYS A 67 11.01 34.76 15.92
C CYS A 67 11.13 36.15 15.29
N TYR A 68 10.23 36.52 14.37
CA TYR A 68 10.23 37.87 13.79
C TYR A 68 9.92 38.99 14.78
N ALA A 69 9.31 38.67 15.94
CA ALA A 69 9.06 39.64 17.01
C ALA A 69 10.27 39.81 17.96
N ARG A 70 11.36 39.05 17.80
CA ARG A 70 12.54 39.09 18.68
C ARG A 70 13.65 39.95 18.07
N PHE A 71 14.51 40.51 18.91
CA PHE A 71 15.71 41.23 18.45
C PHE A 71 16.72 40.31 17.74
N PHE A 72 16.87 39.07 18.22
CA PHE A 72 17.77 38.07 17.61
C PHE A 72 16.98 37.11 16.71
N VAL A 73 16.46 37.62 15.60
CA VAL A 73 15.65 36.84 14.65
C VAL A 73 16.45 35.67 14.05
N SER A 74 17.72 35.89 13.66
CA SER A 74 18.56 34.87 13.03
C SER A 74 18.72 33.63 13.91
N ASP A 75 19.22 33.80 15.13
CA ASP A 75 19.44 32.68 16.06
C ASP A 75 18.13 31.92 16.36
N CYS A 76 17.03 32.66 16.56
CA CYS A 76 15.72 32.06 16.77
C CYS A 76 15.26 31.22 15.57
N LEU A 77 15.40 31.75 14.35
CA LEU A 77 15.03 31.02 13.12
C LEU A 77 15.95 29.82 12.89
N ASP A 78 17.23 29.94 13.19
CA ASP A 78 18.19 28.85 13.00
C ASP A 78 17.92 27.69 13.96
N GLN A 79 17.58 27.98 15.23
CA GLN A 79 17.11 26.98 16.18
C GLN A 79 15.80 26.31 15.73
N ALA A 80 14.85 27.09 15.21
CA ALA A 80 13.59 26.55 14.69
C ALA A 80 13.80 25.66 13.46
N LYS A 81 14.69 26.07 12.54
CA LYS A 81 15.08 25.29 11.36
C LYS A 81 15.80 24.00 11.76
N GLU A 82 16.73 24.05 12.71
CA GLU A 82 17.46 22.86 13.14
C GLU A 82 16.53 21.86 13.82
N LYS A 83 15.61 22.34 14.67
CA LYS A 83 14.57 21.48 15.25
C LYS A 83 13.73 20.79 14.18
N ARG A 84 13.24 21.56 13.19
CA ARG A 84 12.49 21.01 12.05
C ARG A 84 13.34 19.99 11.28
N ARG A 85 14.61 20.29 11.01
CA ARG A 85 15.53 19.42 10.29
C ARG A 85 15.70 18.07 11.00
N LEU A 86 15.95 18.07 12.31
CA LEU A 86 16.13 16.84 13.10
C LEU A 86 14.87 15.96 13.08
N ILE A 87 13.69 16.57 13.24
CA ILE A 87 12.41 15.84 13.15
C ILE A 87 12.25 15.23 11.76
N LEU A 88 12.46 16.01 10.70
CA LEU A 88 12.33 15.51 9.32
C LEU A 88 13.34 14.41 8.99
N VAL A 89 14.56 14.45 9.53
CA VAL A 89 15.56 13.38 9.34
C VAL A 89 15.08 12.08 10.00
N ARG A 90 14.57 12.14 11.24
CA ARG A 90 13.98 10.98 11.91
C ARG A 90 12.79 10.42 11.13
N LEU A 91 11.88 11.29 10.69
CA LEU A 91 10.70 10.88 9.93
C LEU A 91 11.05 10.20 8.61
N ARG A 92 12.04 10.71 7.88
CA ARG A 92 12.51 10.06 6.64
C ARG A 92 13.01 8.63 6.89
N ALA A 93 13.64 8.36 8.03
CA ALA A 93 14.07 7.01 8.36
C ALA A 93 12.88 6.08 8.61
N VAL A 94 11.86 6.55 9.33
CA VAL A 94 10.61 5.79 9.55
C VAL A 94 9.91 5.48 8.24
N GLU A 95 9.83 6.48 7.35
CA GLU A 95 9.23 6.29 6.03
C GLU A 95 10.04 5.38 5.13
N ALA A 96 11.36 5.47 5.16
CA ALA A 96 12.24 4.61 4.37
C ALA A 96 12.07 3.13 4.78
N GLU A 97 12.00 2.87 6.08
CA GLU A 97 11.79 1.56 6.69
C GLU A 97 10.41 0.97 6.30
N ALA A 98 9.33 1.70 6.53
CA ALA A 98 7.98 1.27 6.18
C ALA A 98 7.80 1.04 4.65
N ASN A 99 8.34 1.95 3.83
CA ASN A 99 8.28 1.79 2.37
C ASN A 99 9.17 0.64 1.88
N HIS A 100 10.32 0.41 2.51
CA HIS A 100 11.17 -0.74 2.20
C HIS A 100 10.42 -2.05 2.43
N PHE A 101 9.75 -2.19 3.58
CA PHE A 101 8.92 -3.36 3.86
C PHE A 101 7.82 -3.56 2.83
N LYS A 102 7.07 -2.51 2.48
CA LYS A 102 6.01 -2.61 1.46
C LYS A 102 6.54 -3.02 0.09
N ARG A 103 7.71 -2.51 -0.31
CA ARG A 103 8.37 -2.93 -1.56
C ARG A 103 8.80 -4.39 -1.49
N ALA A 104 9.41 -4.82 -0.38
CA ALA A 104 9.85 -6.19 -0.18
C ALA A 104 8.66 -7.17 -0.21
N GLU A 105 7.57 -6.87 0.49
CA GLU A 105 6.35 -7.70 0.46
C GLU A 105 5.71 -7.71 -0.93
N SER A 106 5.66 -6.58 -1.65
CA SER A 106 5.14 -6.55 -3.02
C SER A 106 5.97 -7.43 -3.97
N VAL A 107 7.30 -7.41 -3.83
CA VAL A 107 8.19 -8.28 -4.61
C VAL A 107 7.95 -9.73 -4.25
N ARG A 108 7.90 -10.07 -2.95
CA ARG A 108 7.63 -11.43 -2.48
C ARG A 108 6.32 -11.99 -3.05
N LEU A 109 5.25 -11.19 -3.08
CA LEU A 109 3.96 -11.60 -3.65
C LEU A 109 4.05 -11.85 -5.16
N ARG A 110 4.76 -10.98 -5.89
CA ARG A 110 4.99 -11.16 -7.34
C ARG A 110 5.82 -12.40 -7.63
N ASP A 111 6.84 -12.69 -6.82
CA ASP A 111 7.68 -13.88 -7.00
C ASP A 111 6.87 -15.16 -6.79
N VAL A 112 5.96 -15.17 -5.80
CA VAL A 112 5.03 -16.29 -5.59
C VAL A 112 4.07 -16.45 -6.77
N GLU A 113 3.53 -15.35 -7.31
CA GLU A 113 2.66 -15.40 -8.48
C GLU A 113 3.42 -15.87 -9.72
N LEU A 114 4.64 -15.38 -9.94
CA LEU A 114 5.49 -15.79 -11.05
C LEU A 114 5.81 -17.28 -10.97
N ALA A 115 6.17 -17.80 -9.79
CA ALA A 115 6.40 -19.23 -9.60
C ALA A 115 5.15 -20.07 -9.93
N ARG A 116 3.96 -19.62 -9.53
CA ARG A 116 2.70 -20.30 -9.88
C ARG A 116 2.46 -20.32 -11.39
N THR A 117 2.62 -19.19 -12.05
CA THR A 117 2.42 -19.11 -13.52
C THR A 117 3.43 -19.95 -14.29
N GLN A 118 4.67 -20.08 -13.81
CA GLN A 118 5.68 -20.96 -14.39
C GLN A 118 5.31 -22.44 -14.25
N GLU A 119 4.85 -22.86 -13.07
CA GLU A 119 4.36 -24.23 -12.86
C GLU A 119 3.14 -24.54 -13.74
N ASP A 120 2.17 -23.63 -13.81
CA ASP A 120 0.99 -23.78 -14.68
C ASP A 120 1.39 -23.89 -16.15
N ALA A 121 2.34 -23.05 -16.60
CA ALA A 121 2.88 -23.12 -17.95
C ALA A 121 3.63 -24.43 -18.21
N ARG A 122 4.36 -24.96 -17.22
CA ARG A 122 5.06 -26.24 -17.33
C ARG A 122 4.06 -27.40 -17.45
N ILE A 123 3.03 -27.41 -16.61
CA ILE A 123 1.95 -28.40 -16.66
C ILE A 123 1.20 -28.33 -18.00
N ASP A 124 0.91 -27.13 -18.50
CA ASP A 124 0.27 -26.97 -19.82
C ASP A 124 1.17 -27.44 -20.97
N ALA A 125 2.47 -27.16 -20.91
CA ALA A 125 3.44 -27.66 -21.88
C ALA A 125 3.54 -29.19 -21.83
N GLU A 126 3.58 -29.80 -20.63
CA GLU A 126 3.55 -31.25 -20.44
C GLU A 126 2.27 -31.86 -21.03
N LYS A 127 1.10 -31.24 -20.79
CA LYS A 127 -0.18 -31.66 -21.40
C LYS A 127 -0.16 -31.56 -22.92
N ARG A 128 0.39 -30.48 -23.47
CA ARG A 128 0.51 -30.29 -24.94
C ARG A 128 1.48 -31.29 -25.57
N ASN A 129 2.57 -31.63 -24.89
CA ASN A 129 3.53 -32.65 -25.34
C ASN A 129 2.97 -34.07 -25.23
N ALA A 130 2.17 -34.35 -24.19
CA ALA A 130 1.49 -35.63 -24.00
C ALA A 130 0.29 -35.80 -24.95
N ALA A 131 -0.31 -34.71 -25.42
CA ALA A 131 -1.27 -34.76 -26.51
C ALA A 131 -0.55 -35.14 -27.80
N THR A 132 -0.72 -36.39 -28.23
CA THR A 132 -0.15 -36.92 -29.48
C THR A 132 -0.42 -35.93 -30.61
N PRO A 133 0.60 -35.48 -31.36
CA PRO A 133 0.38 -34.54 -32.44
C PRO A 133 -0.60 -35.18 -33.42
N LYS A 134 -1.72 -34.49 -33.70
CA LYS A 134 -2.61 -34.88 -34.81
C LYS A 134 -1.72 -35.02 -36.03
N ALA A 135 -1.70 -36.22 -36.61
CA ALA A 135 -0.85 -36.54 -37.74
C ALA A 135 -1.03 -35.45 -38.80
N VAL A 136 0.00 -34.62 -38.97
CA VAL A 136 0.05 -33.66 -40.06
C VAL A 136 0.06 -34.52 -41.30
N LYS A 137 -1.02 -34.45 -42.06
CA LYS A 137 -1.14 -35.12 -43.35
C LYS A 137 0.05 -34.62 -44.18
N VAL A 138 1.04 -35.49 -44.40
CA VAL A 138 2.21 -35.19 -45.21
C VAL A 138 1.68 -34.99 -46.63
N VAL A 139 1.41 -33.73 -46.97
CA VAL A 139 1.38 -33.31 -48.37
C VAL A 139 2.82 -33.44 -48.85
N ALA A 140 3.00 -34.16 -49.97
CA ALA A 140 4.28 -34.30 -50.67
C ALA A 140 5.01 -32.94 -50.76
N PRO A 141 6.35 -32.89 -50.87
CA PRO A 141 7.09 -31.64 -50.94
C PRO A 141 6.69 -30.85 -52.19
N GLU A 142 5.68 -30.03 -52.04
CA GLU A 142 5.38 -28.92 -52.92
C GLU A 142 6.59 -27.97 -52.84
N PRO A 143 7.07 -27.41 -53.96
CA PRO A 143 8.22 -26.51 -53.97
C PRO A 143 8.09 -25.47 -52.87
N ALA A 144 9.18 -25.25 -52.12
CA ALA A 144 9.23 -24.37 -50.96
C ALA A 144 8.37 -23.12 -51.19
N PRO A 145 7.36 -22.85 -50.34
CA PRO A 145 6.53 -21.68 -50.51
C PRO A 145 7.47 -20.47 -50.58
N PRO A 146 7.28 -19.56 -51.54
CA PRO A 146 8.11 -18.36 -51.63
C PRO A 146 8.10 -17.70 -50.25
N LYS A 147 9.29 -17.35 -49.73
CA LYS A 147 9.41 -16.59 -48.47
C LYS A 147 8.36 -15.49 -48.52
N PRO A 148 7.44 -15.38 -47.55
CA PRO A 148 6.39 -14.37 -47.63
C PRO A 148 7.08 -13.04 -47.83
N ALA A 149 6.84 -12.41 -48.99
CA ALA A 149 7.34 -11.08 -49.24
C ALA A 149 6.81 -10.25 -48.08
N GLY A 150 7.71 -9.77 -47.21
CA GLY A 150 7.31 -9.01 -46.04
C GLY A 150 6.39 -7.89 -46.50
N MET A 151 5.26 -7.73 -45.83
CA MET A 151 4.24 -6.72 -46.18
C MET A 151 4.92 -5.40 -46.55
N SER A 152 4.52 -4.84 -47.68
CA SER A 152 5.07 -3.56 -48.13
C SER A 152 4.83 -2.48 -47.07
N LEU A 153 5.63 -1.43 -47.07
CA LEU A 153 5.44 -0.31 -46.14
C LEU A 153 4.03 0.29 -46.26
N GLU A 154 3.50 0.36 -47.49
CA GLU A 154 2.15 0.82 -47.77
C GLU A 154 1.07 -0.08 -47.15
N GLN A 155 1.24 -1.41 -47.21
CA GLN A 155 0.32 -2.35 -46.57
C GLN A 155 0.35 -2.23 -45.05
N ARG A 156 1.53 -2.09 -44.45
CA ARG A 156 1.66 -1.87 -43.00
C ARG A 156 1.04 -0.53 -42.57
N GLN A 157 1.19 0.51 -43.37
CA GLN A 157 0.57 1.81 -43.13
C GLN A 157 -0.96 1.69 -43.16
N ALA A 158 -1.51 1.00 -44.16
CA ALA A 158 -2.95 0.80 -44.29
C ALA A 158 -3.54 -0.03 -43.13
N GLU A 159 -2.83 -1.06 -42.67
CA GLU A 159 -3.23 -1.84 -41.50
C GLU A 159 -3.18 -1.04 -40.20
N HIS A 160 -2.14 -0.22 -40.03
CA HIS A 160 -2.03 0.69 -38.91
C HIS A 160 -3.19 1.69 -38.90
N ASP A 161 -3.48 2.33 -40.04
CA ASP A 161 -4.57 3.31 -40.15
C ASP A 161 -5.94 2.64 -39.95
N ALA A 162 -6.13 1.41 -40.42
CA ALA A 162 -7.33 0.63 -40.15
C ALA A 162 -7.46 0.28 -38.66
N LYS A 163 -6.36 -0.04 -37.99
CA LYS A 163 -6.34 -0.31 -36.55
C LYS A 163 -6.65 0.95 -35.74
N VAL A 164 -6.08 2.10 -36.10
CA VAL A 164 -6.36 3.39 -35.46
C VAL A 164 -7.84 3.77 -35.65
N LYS A 165 -8.40 3.60 -36.84
CA LYS A 165 -9.83 3.84 -37.08
C LYS A 165 -10.74 2.94 -36.24
N LYS A 166 -10.39 1.65 -36.10
CA LYS A 166 -11.12 0.71 -35.24
C LYS A 166 -11.03 1.11 -33.77
N GLN A 167 -9.85 1.52 -33.30
CA GLN A 167 -9.64 2.01 -31.93
C GLN A 167 -10.45 3.28 -31.67
N ALA A 168 -10.41 4.26 -32.58
CA ALA A 168 -11.20 5.48 -32.44
C ALA A 168 -12.71 5.19 -32.40
N ALA A 169 -13.20 4.25 -33.20
CA ALA A 169 -14.61 3.84 -33.16
C ALA A 169 -14.99 3.13 -31.84
N GLN A 170 -14.10 2.27 -31.31
CA GLN A 170 -14.29 1.63 -30.02
C GLN A 170 -14.27 2.65 -28.87
N GLU A 171 -13.31 3.58 -28.86
CA GLU A 171 -13.22 4.63 -27.86
C GLU A 171 -14.44 5.55 -27.86
N ALA A 172 -14.97 5.89 -29.05
CA ALA A 172 -16.19 6.65 -29.19
C ALA A 172 -17.42 5.89 -28.66
N ALA A 173 -17.49 4.56 -28.86
CA ALA A 173 -18.55 3.72 -28.31
C ALA A 173 -18.43 3.54 -26.78
N ASP A 174 -17.21 3.45 -26.26
CA ASP A 174 -16.93 3.24 -24.83
C ASP A 174 -16.97 4.53 -24.00
N ALA A 175 -16.81 5.70 -24.62
CA ALA A 175 -16.89 7.00 -23.94
C ALA A 175 -18.19 7.20 -23.13
N PRO A 176 -19.41 7.01 -23.69
CA PRO A 176 -20.64 7.14 -22.89
C PRO A 176 -20.76 6.06 -21.80
N LEU A 177 -20.25 4.85 -22.04
CA LEU A 177 -20.27 3.77 -21.05
C LEU A 177 -19.35 4.08 -19.85
N ARG A 178 -18.19 4.68 -20.10
CA ARG A 178 -17.28 5.15 -19.03
C ARG A 178 -17.94 6.26 -18.21
N ALA A 179 -18.50 7.27 -18.86
CA ALA A 179 -19.21 8.35 -18.18
C ALA A 179 -20.37 7.83 -17.31
N ALA A 180 -21.14 6.85 -17.80
CA ALA A 180 -22.21 6.22 -17.03
C ALA A 180 -21.68 5.46 -15.80
N ARG A 181 -20.59 4.71 -15.94
CA ARG A 181 -19.95 3.98 -14.81
C ARG A 181 -19.41 4.94 -13.75
N GLU A 182 -18.80 6.05 -14.16
CA GLU A 182 -18.30 7.09 -13.27
C GLU A 182 -19.45 7.75 -12.50
N ALA A 183 -20.54 8.08 -13.18
CA ALA A 183 -21.75 8.63 -12.54
C ALA A 183 -22.37 7.63 -11.53
N ASP A 184 -22.46 6.35 -11.90
CA ASP A 184 -22.96 5.30 -11.01
C ASP A 184 -22.06 5.10 -9.78
N PHE A 185 -20.74 5.19 -9.96
CA PHE A 185 -19.79 5.09 -8.87
C PHE A 185 -19.90 6.28 -7.90
N ALA A 186 -20.01 7.50 -8.43
CA ALA A 186 -20.23 8.70 -7.63
C ALA A 186 -21.55 8.62 -6.84
N ARG A 187 -22.63 8.13 -7.46
CA ARG A 187 -23.91 7.90 -6.78
C ARG A 187 -23.77 6.89 -5.63
N LYS A 188 -23.12 5.75 -5.88
CA LYS A 188 -22.89 4.71 -4.85
C LYS A 188 -22.03 5.23 -3.69
N GLN A 189 -21.03 6.06 -3.96
CA GLN A 189 -20.23 6.69 -2.90
C GLN A 189 -21.07 7.63 -2.04
N ALA A 190 -21.88 8.50 -2.66
CA ALA A 190 -22.76 9.41 -1.93
C ALA A 190 -23.76 8.63 -1.05
N GLU A 191 -24.37 7.57 -1.59
CA GLU A 191 -25.27 6.69 -0.86
C GLU A 191 -24.57 5.97 0.32
N ALA A 192 -23.32 5.54 0.14
CA ALA A 192 -22.55 4.90 1.20
C ALA A 192 -22.24 5.89 2.34
N ILE A 193 -21.83 7.12 2.02
CA ILE A 193 -21.58 8.19 3.00
C ILE A 193 -22.86 8.50 3.77
N GLU A 194 -23.99 8.66 3.09
CA GLU A 194 -25.27 8.91 3.75
C GLU A 194 -25.71 7.74 4.64
N ARG A 195 -25.48 6.50 4.22
CA ARG A 195 -25.76 5.32 5.05
C ARG A 195 -24.88 5.29 6.30
N GLN A 196 -23.58 5.61 6.16
CA GLN A 196 -22.66 5.70 7.29
C GLN A 196 -23.09 6.76 8.30
N LYS A 197 -23.48 7.96 7.84
CA LYS A 197 -24.03 9.02 8.70
C LYS A 197 -25.26 8.56 9.46
N ARG A 198 -26.23 7.93 8.79
CA ARG A 198 -27.45 7.41 9.44
C ARG A 198 -27.14 6.34 10.48
N VAL A 199 -26.19 5.44 10.20
CA VAL A 199 -25.78 4.41 11.16
C VAL A 199 -25.11 5.05 12.38
N ALA A 200 -24.21 6.02 12.18
CA ALA A 200 -23.57 6.75 13.27
C ALA A 200 -24.58 7.50 14.15
N GLN A 201 -25.56 8.18 13.54
CA GLN A 201 -26.66 8.85 14.25
C GLN A 201 -27.47 7.86 15.09
N ARG A 202 -27.92 6.74 14.50
CA ARG A 202 -28.68 5.70 15.22
C ARG A 202 -27.90 5.08 16.37
N LEU A 203 -26.59 4.88 16.20
CA LEU A 203 -25.73 4.37 17.27
C LEU A 203 -25.60 5.39 18.40
N ALA A 204 -25.41 6.67 18.09
CA ALA A 204 -25.34 7.73 19.09
C ALA A 204 -26.65 7.90 19.86
N GLU A 205 -27.80 7.86 19.16
CA GLU A 205 -29.13 7.89 19.78
C GLU A 205 -29.33 6.70 20.73
N ARG A 206 -29.04 5.47 20.28
CA ARG A 206 -29.13 4.26 21.12
C ARG A 206 -28.21 4.31 22.34
N GLN A 207 -26.99 4.83 22.18
CA GLN A 207 -26.06 5.02 23.29
C GLN A 207 -26.57 6.06 24.29
N ALA A 208 -27.14 7.17 23.82
CA ALA A 208 -27.72 8.19 24.68
C ALA A 208 -28.97 7.67 25.43
N GLU A 209 -29.83 6.90 24.77
CA GLU A 209 -30.97 6.24 25.41
C GLU A 209 -30.52 5.20 26.44
N ALA A 210 -29.52 4.38 26.12
CA ALA A 210 -28.96 3.41 27.06
C ALA A 210 -28.32 4.10 28.28
N ALA A 211 -27.60 5.21 28.08
CA ALA A 211 -27.03 6.00 29.18
C ALA A 211 -28.11 6.63 30.06
N LYS A 212 -29.19 7.17 29.48
CA LYS A 212 -30.35 7.69 30.23
C LYS A 212 -31.05 6.59 31.02
N ALA A 213 -31.26 5.41 30.41
CA ALA A 213 -31.88 4.27 31.07
C ALA A 213 -31.00 3.75 32.22
N ALA A 214 -29.68 3.67 32.03
CA ALA A 214 -28.74 3.29 33.08
C ALA A 214 -28.72 4.30 34.24
N ALA A 215 -28.75 5.60 33.94
CA ALA A 215 -28.84 6.64 34.96
C ALA A 215 -30.16 6.60 35.75
N ALA A 216 -31.29 6.37 35.06
CA ALA A 216 -32.59 6.21 35.70
C ALA A 216 -32.66 4.94 36.57
N ALA A 217 -32.11 3.81 36.09
CA ALA A 217 -32.00 2.58 36.87
C ALA A 217 -31.14 2.78 38.12
N ALA A 218 -29.98 3.43 37.99
CA ALA A 218 -29.11 3.76 39.13
C ALA A 218 -29.83 4.63 40.17
N ALA A 219 -30.54 5.68 39.73
CA ALA A 219 -31.31 6.56 40.61
C ALA A 219 -32.46 5.83 41.34
N SER A 220 -33.13 4.88 40.67
CA SER A 220 -34.18 4.06 41.29
C SER A 220 -33.63 3.04 42.31
N SER A 221 -32.40 2.55 42.09
CA SER A 221 -31.74 1.61 43.01
C SER A 221 -31.12 2.27 44.25
N SER A 222 -30.95 3.60 44.24
CA SER A 222 -30.44 4.38 45.37
C SER A 222 -31.52 4.95 46.28
N ALA A 223 -32.79 4.56 46.11
CA ALA A 223 -33.85 4.94 47.05
C ALA A 223 -33.58 4.28 48.43
N PRO A 224 -33.46 5.07 49.52
CA PRO A 224 -33.16 4.52 50.85
C PRO A 224 -34.29 3.60 51.33
N PRO A 225 -33.98 2.53 52.09
CA PRO A 225 -35.00 1.66 52.64
C PRO A 225 -35.94 2.46 53.53
N ALA A 226 -37.25 2.34 53.29
CA ALA A 226 -38.27 2.91 54.15
C ALA A 226 -38.03 2.44 55.60
N THR A 227 -37.86 3.40 56.50
CA THR A 227 -37.67 3.16 57.94
C THR A 227 -38.83 2.33 58.49
N PRO A 228 -38.58 1.26 59.27
CA PRO A 228 -39.65 0.49 59.91
C PRO A 228 -40.41 1.39 60.90
N ILE A 229 -41.73 1.40 60.76
CA ILE A 229 -42.67 2.08 61.66
C ILE A 229 -42.43 1.56 63.09
N PRO A 230 -42.20 2.41 64.10
CA PRO A 230 -42.09 1.95 65.48
C PRO A 230 -43.45 1.41 65.96
N PHE A 231 -43.46 0.14 66.35
CA PHE A 231 -44.56 -0.47 67.09
C PHE A 231 -44.60 0.15 68.50
N ASP A 232 -45.70 0.82 68.82
CA ASP A 232 -45.98 1.42 70.13
C ASP A 232 -46.67 0.38 71.03
N PRO A 233 -46.04 -0.13 72.11
CA PRO A 233 -46.66 -1.10 73.01
C PRO A 233 -47.44 -0.44 74.16
N SER A 234 -47.91 0.81 74.02
CA SER A 234 -48.58 1.57 75.09
C SER A 234 -50.07 1.80 74.81
N GLY A 235 -50.82 0.75 74.51
CA GLY A 235 -52.29 0.77 74.42
C GLY A 235 -52.92 -0.10 75.50
N GLN A 236 -53.12 0.48 76.70
CA GLN A 236 -54.15 0.05 77.65
C GLN A 236 -55.50 0.62 77.23
#